data_AF-A2FX83-F1
#
_entry.id   AF-A2FX83-F1
#
_cell.length_a   1.000
_cell.length_b   1.000
_cell.length_c   1.000
_cell.angle_alpha   90.00
_cell.angle_beta   90.00
_cell.angle_gamma   90.00
#
_symmetry.space_group_name_H-M   'P 1'
#
loop_
_entity.id
_entity.type
_entity.pdbx_description
1 polymer ?
#
loop_
_entity_poly.entity_id
_entity_poly.type
_entity_poly.pdbx_seq_one_letter_code
_entity_poly.pdbx_strand_id
1 'polypeptide(L)'
;MDLVSQIMEKSTLNSKYFAPLLQQGSLKCESNKLYYGVRKCEISIDTYDDAISILQSYKKFFKLKSSGNLADFFKKYSEEHGTDSSEVIQLKEEIEDLKSKLTLLEKSNNHYKTAITDYKEAIDKYKEALNQSTAASDHYKAAMEQYKSVGETYKSAADSYQSTVELYQKAISELKEENARLKRKINSNE
;
A
#
# COMPACT_ATOMS: atom_id res chain seq x y z
N MET A 1 43.30 -32.56 -54.75
CA MET A 1 43.00 -32.06 -53.40
C MET A 1 42.15 -33.12 -52.69
N ASP A 2 42.45 -33.51 -51.46
CA ASP A 2 41.65 -34.53 -50.75
C ASP A 2 40.21 -34.02 -50.48
N LEU A 3 39.25 -34.95 -50.38
CA LEU A 3 37.83 -34.63 -50.19
C LEU A 3 37.59 -33.82 -48.91
N VAL A 4 38.31 -34.10 -47.82
CA VAL A 4 38.17 -33.36 -46.56
C VAL A 4 38.63 -31.90 -46.73
N SER A 5 39.72 -31.66 -47.44
CA SER A 5 40.21 -30.31 -47.73
C SER A 5 39.24 -29.51 -48.61
N GLN A 6 38.59 -30.16 -49.58
CA GLN A 6 37.58 -29.52 -50.43
C GLN A 6 36.31 -29.17 -49.66
N ILE A 7 35.89 -30.04 -48.73
CA ILE A 7 34.76 -29.78 -47.84
C ILE A 7 35.07 -28.57 -46.96
N MET A 8 36.24 -28.54 -46.31
CA MET A 8 36.64 -27.42 -45.45
C MET A 8 36.67 -26.08 -46.19
N GLU A 9 37.15 -26.04 -47.44
CA GLU A 9 37.23 -24.82 -48.24
C GLU A 9 35.86 -24.22 -48.60
N LYS A 10 34.82 -25.05 -48.69
CA LYS A 10 33.47 -24.63 -49.13
C LYS A 10 32.44 -24.58 -48.02
N SER A 11 32.82 -24.91 -46.79
CA SER A 11 31.91 -25.03 -45.66
C SER A 11 32.16 -23.93 -44.64
N THR A 12 31.08 -23.38 -44.11
CA THR A 12 31.09 -22.60 -42.88
C THR A 12 30.90 -23.58 -41.72
N LEU A 13 31.89 -23.69 -40.83
CA LEU A 13 31.89 -24.64 -39.72
C LEU A 13 31.77 -23.91 -38.38
N ASN A 14 31.11 -24.54 -37.41
CA ASN A 14 31.19 -24.10 -36.01
C ASN A 14 32.10 -25.04 -35.21
N SER A 15 32.34 -24.70 -33.94
CA SER A 15 33.20 -25.45 -33.02
C SER A 15 32.87 -26.95 -32.95
N LYS A 16 31.58 -27.29 -32.97
CA LYS A 16 31.05 -28.66 -32.88
C LYS A 16 31.49 -29.54 -34.05
N TYR A 17 31.51 -29.00 -35.27
CA TYR A 17 31.86 -29.75 -36.47
C TYR A 17 33.33 -29.59 -36.87
N PHE A 18 33.99 -28.52 -36.43
CA PHE A 18 35.37 -28.23 -36.78
C PHE A 18 36.37 -29.26 -36.26
N ALA A 19 36.35 -29.57 -34.96
CA ALA A 19 37.31 -30.50 -34.37
C ALA A 19 37.19 -31.95 -34.90
N PRO A 20 35.97 -32.52 -35.05
CA PRO A 20 35.80 -33.85 -35.67
C PRO A 20 36.26 -33.88 -37.13
N LEU A 21 36.02 -32.83 -37.91
CA LEU A 21 36.43 -32.76 -39.30
C LEU A 21 37.95 -32.65 -39.43
N LEU A 22 38.61 -31.89 -38.55
CA LEU A 22 40.07 -31.86 -38.42
C LEU A 22 40.65 -33.24 -38.08
N GLN A 23 40.02 -33.95 -37.15
CA GLN A 23 40.44 -35.31 -36.78
C GLN A 23 40.36 -36.25 -37.97
N GLN A 24 39.25 -36.25 -38.70
CA GLN A 24 39.10 -37.08 -39.91
C GLN A 24 40.10 -36.69 -41.00
N GLY A 25 40.32 -35.40 -41.22
CA GLY A 25 41.30 -34.90 -42.18
C GLY A 25 42.72 -35.33 -41.82
N SER A 26 43.09 -35.27 -40.54
CA SER A 26 44.43 -35.65 -40.07
C SER A 26 44.78 -37.12 -40.28
N LEU A 27 43.77 -37.99 -40.38
CA LEU A 27 43.93 -39.42 -40.66
C LEU A 27 43.98 -39.73 -42.17
N LYS A 28 43.42 -38.85 -43.01
CA LYS A 28 43.17 -39.11 -44.44
C LYS A 28 44.03 -38.28 -45.38
N CYS A 29 44.57 -37.15 -44.94
CA CYS A 29 45.35 -36.26 -45.79
C CYS A 29 46.61 -35.71 -45.11
N GLU A 30 47.60 -35.35 -45.93
CA GLU A 30 48.86 -34.76 -45.48
C GLU A 30 48.63 -33.41 -44.78
N SER A 31 49.46 -33.11 -43.77
CA SER A 31 49.27 -31.94 -42.91
C SER A 31 49.27 -30.60 -43.67
N ASN A 32 50.02 -30.49 -44.77
CA ASN A 32 50.03 -29.29 -45.63
C ASN A 32 48.70 -29.06 -46.36
N LYS A 33 48.05 -30.11 -46.84
CA LYS A 33 46.74 -30.06 -47.52
C LYS A 33 45.62 -29.79 -46.52
N LEU A 34 45.70 -30.39 -45.33
CA LEU A 34 44.78 -30.09 -44.23
C LEU A 34 44.88 -28.62 -43.81
N TYR A 35 46.09 -28.14 -43.61
CA TYR A 35 46.35 -26.74 -43.24
C TYR A 35 45.80 -25.76 -44.27
N TYR A 36 45.97 -26.04 -45.57
CA TYR A 36 45.43 -25.21 -46.64
C TYR A 36 43.90 -25.15 -46.62
N GLY A 37 43.23 -26.30 -46.46
CA GLY A 37 41.76 -26.35 -46.38
C GLY A 37 41.22 -25.56 -45.19
N VAL A 38 41.87 -25.69 -44.03
CA VAL A 38 41.50 -24.99 -42.80
C VAL A 38 41.69 -23.48 -42.91
N ARG A 39 42.74 -23.00 -43.58
CA ARG A 39 42.98 -21.57 -43.79
C ARG A 39 41.87 -20.89 -44.60
N LYS A 40 41.20 -21.64 -45.47
CA LYS A 40 40.09 -21.17 -46.30
C LYS A 40 38.72 -21.48 -45.71
N CYS A 41 38.68 -22.24 -44.62
CA CYS A 41 37.44 -22.57 -43.95
C CYS A 41 36.93 -21.35 -43.20
N GLU A 42 35.67 -21.00 -43.42
CA GLU A 42 34.98 -20.00 -42.63
C GLU A 42 34.51 -20.64 -41.33
N ILE A 43 34.81 -20.00 -40.20
CA ILE A 43 34.47 -20.53 -38.88
C ILE A 43 33.54 -19.55 -38.18
N SER A 44 32.34 -20.00 -37.83
CA SER A 44 31.40 -19.26 -36.97
C SER A 44 31.82 -19.42 -35.52
N ILE A 45 31.94 -18.29 -34.81
CA ILE A 45 32.28 -18.24 -33.39
C ILE A 45 31.19 -17.39 -32.72
N ASP A 46 30.30 -18.04 -31.98
CA ASP A 46 29.15 -17.37 -31.35
C ASP A 46 29.34 -17.20 -29.84
N THR A 47 30.21 -18.02 -29.23
CA THR A 47 30.45 -18.04 -27.78
C THR A 47 31.95 -18.11 -27.44
N TYR A 48 32.31 -17.81 -26.17
CA TYR A 48 33.67 -18.02 -25.66
C TYR A 48 34.09 -19.49 -25.78
N ASP A 49 33.18 -20.42 -25.49
CA ASP A 49 33.44 -21.86 -25.60
C ASP A 49 33.74 -22.30 -27.04
N ASP A 50 33.09 -21.67 -28.02
CA ASP A 50 33.41 -21.89 -29.43
C ASP A 50 34.83 -21.46 -29.76
N ALA A 51 35.21 -20.23 -29.38
CA ALA A 51 36.54 -19.69 -29.62
C ALA A 51 37.63 -20.56 -28.97
N ILE A 52 37.43 -20.96 -27.71
CA ILE A 52 38.34 -21.82 -26.95
C ILE A 52 38.50 -23.18 -27.64
N SER A 53 37.39 -23.81 -28.06
CA SER A 53 37.40 -25.12 -28.73
C SER A 53 38.13 -25.10 -30.07
N ILE A 54 37.94 -24.05 -30.87
CA ILE A 54 38.66 -23.84 -32.14
C ILE A 54 40.17 -23.67 -31.88
N LEU A 55 40.55 -22.81 -30.93
CA LEU A 55 41.95 -22.53 -30.59
C LEU A 55 42.68 -23.77 -30.03
N GLN A 56 41.99 -24.59 -29.23
CA GLN A 56 42.52 -25.88 -28.77
C GLN A 56 42.70 -26.87 -29.92
N SER A 57 41.81 -26.87 -30.91
CA SER A 57 41.95 -27.67 -32.12
C SER A 57 43.19 -27.24 -32.91
N TYR A 58 43.45 -25.94 -33.04
CA TYR A 58 44.68 -25.44 -33.66
C TYR A 58 45.95 -25.87 -32.90
N LYS A 59 45.92 -25.84 -31.57
CA LYS A 59 47.03 -26.31 -30.72
C LYS A 59 47.28 -27.80 -30.94
N LYS A 60 46.21 -28.60 -30.99
CA LYS A 60 46.27 -30.07 -31.11
C LYS A 60 46.73 -30.53 -32.49
N PHE A 61 46.10 -30.05 -33.56
CA PHE A 61 46.31 -30.57 -34.91
C PHE A 61 47.45 -29.89 -35.67
N PHE A 62 47.76 -28.63 -35.35
CA PHE A 62 48.81 -27.86 -36.03
C PHE A 62 49.97 -27.47 -35.13
N LYS A 63 49.96 -27.91 -33.85
CA LYS A 63 51.03 -27.66 -32.87
C LYS A 63 51.32 -26.17 -32.64
N LEU A 64 50.32 -25.31 -32.86
CA LEU A 64 50.42 -23.87 -32.67
C LEU A 64 50.34 -23.54 -31.18
N LYS A 65 51.48 -23.36 -30.51
CA LYS A 65 51.53 -23.07 -29.07
C LYS A 65 50.79 -21.78 -28.70
N SER A 66 50.86 -20.76 -29.55
CA SER A 66 50.19 -19.47 -29.33
C SER A 66 48.67 -19.60 -29.23
N SER A 67 48.04 -20.51 -29.98
CA SER A 67 46.59 -20.72 -29.88
C SER A 67 46.19 -21.34 -28.54
N GLY A 68 47.06 -22.16 -27.95
CA GLY A 68 46.89 -22.65 -26.58
C GLY A 68 46.87 -21.52 -25.56
N ASN A 69 47.86 -20.63 -25.61
CA ASN A 69 47.92 -19.48 -24.70
C ASN A 69 46.73 -18.54 -24.87
N LEU A 70 46.26 -18.34 -26.11
CA LEU A 70 45.04 -17.56 -26.39
C LEU A 70 43.79 -18.24 -25.82
N ALA A 71 43.67 -19.56 -25.94
CA ALA A 71 42.56 -20.30 -25.34
C ALA A 71 42.55 -20.16 -23.81
N ASP A 72 43.72 -20.24 -23.16
CA ASP A 72 43.85 -20.05 -21.72
C ASP A 72 43.48 -18.60 -21.31
N PHE A 73 43.87 -17.60 -22.11
CA PHE A 73 43.47 -16.21 -21.91
C PHE A 73 41.96 -16.03 -22.01
N PHE A 74 41.32 -16.54 -23.06
CA PHE A 74 39.86 -16.45 -23.23
C PHE A 74 39.12 -17.18 -22.11
N LYS A 75 39.63 -18.32 -21.66
CA LYS A 75 39.06 -19.05 -20.53
C LYS A 75 39.07 -18.20 -19.27
N LYS A 76 40.23 -17.65 -18.91
CA LYS A 76 40.37 -16.75 -17.75
C LYS A 76 39.46 -15.53 -17.86
N TYR A 77 39.43 -14.89 -19.04
CA TYR A 77 38.58 -13.72 -19.29
C TYR A 77 37.09 -14.06 -19.17
N SER A 78 36.66 -15.22 -19.66
CA SER A 78 35.27 -15.68 -19.53
C SER A 78 34.87 -16.04 -18.10
N GLU A 79 35.82 -16.48 -17.27
CA GLU A 79 35.60 -16.72 -15.85
C GLU A 79 35.51 -15.40 -15.06
N GLU A 80 36.33 -14.40 -15.42
CA GLU A 80 36.34 -13.06 -14.80
C GLU A 80 35.14 -12.19 -15.20
N HIS A 81 34.60 -12.37 -16.41
CA HIS A 81 33.51 -11.54 -16.96
C HIS A 81 32.20 -12.29 -17.26
N GLY A 82 32.17 -13.62 -17.07
CA GLY A 82 30.93 -14.41 -17.16
C GLY A 82 29.92 -14.07 -16.07
N THR A 83 30.38 -13.46 -14.97
CA THR A 83 29.60 -12.97 -13.84
C THR A 83 28.66 -11.83 -14.20
N ASP A 84 29.01 -10.99 -15.18
CA ASP A 84 28.24 -9.81 -15.60
C ASP A 84 26.81 -10.21 -16.02
N SER A 85 26.64 -11.41 -16.60
CA SER A 85 25.32 -11.93 -16.95
C SER A 85 24.47 -12.30 -15.73
N SER A 86 25.08 -12.92 -14.71
CA SER A 86 24.37 -13.31 -13.48
C SER A 86 24.01 -12.11 -12.59
N GLU A 87 24.89 -11.11 -12.51
CA GLU A 87 24.63 -9.88 -11.78
C GLU A 87 23.49 -9.08 -12.42
N VAL A 88 23.46 -9.02 -13.76
CA VAL A 88 22.33 -8.41 -14.50
C VAL A 88 21.01 -9.14 -14.25
N ILE A 89 21.02 -10.47 -14.10
CA ILE A 89 19.80 -11.23 -13.77
C ILE A 89 19.34 -10.88 -12.35
N GLN A 90 20.24 -10.88 -11.36
CA GLN A 90 19.91 -10.53 -9.98
C GLN A 90 19.37 -9.10 -9.85
N LEU A 91 20.02 -8.13 -10.52
CA LEU A 91 19.57 -6.75 -10.54
C LEU A 91 18.18 -6.61 -11.19
N LYS A 92 17.88 -7.39 -12.23
CA LYS A 92 16.54 -7.41 -12.83
C LYS A 92 15.48 -7.94 -11.86
N GLU A 93 15.79 -9.00 -11.12
CA GLU A 93 14.90 -9.55 -10.11
C GLU A 93 14.65 -8.55 -8.97
N GLU A 94 15.70 -7.88 -8.49
CA GLU A 94 15.59 -6.86 -7.45
C GLU A 94 14.78 -5.64 -7.90
N ILE A 95 14.96 -5.19 -9.14
CA ILE A 95 14.14 -4.12 -9.73
C ILE A 95 12.66 -4.51 -9.76
N GLU A 96 12.34 -5.75 -10.08
CA GLU A 96 10.95 -6.22 -10.16
C GLU A 96 10.32 -6.35 -8.75
N ASP A 97 11.09 -6.82 -7.77
CA ASP A 97 10.67 -6.82 -6.37
C ASP A 97 10.43 -5.39 -5.84
N LEU A 98 11.33 -4.45 -6.14
CA LEU A 98 11.19 -3.05 -5.75
C LEU A 98 9.96 -2.39 -6.39
N LYS A 99 9.68 -2.65 -7.67
CA LYS A 99 8.43 -2.18 -8.33
C LYS A 99 7.19 -2.74 -7.66
N SER A 100 7.21 -4.02 -7.28
CA SER A 100 6.10 -4.67 -6.58
C SER A 100 5.85 -4.03 -5.22
N LYS A 101 6.91 -3.76 -4.45
CA LYS A 101 6.84 -3.03 -3.18
C LYS A 101 6.33 -1.60 -3.34
N LEU A 102 6.75 -0.89 -4.38
CA LEU A 102 6.30 0.47 -4.67
C LEU A 102 4.79 0.50 -4.98
N THR A 103 4.30 -0.46 -5.76
CA THR A 103 2.86 -0.61 -6.06
C THR A 103 2.04 -0.86 -4.79
N LEU A 104 2.55 -1.67 -3.85
CA LEU A 104 1.88 -1.91 -2.57
C LEU A 104 1.85 -0.65 -1.70
N LEU A 105 2.95 0.10 -1.65
CA LEU A 105 3.02 1.37 -0.92
C LEU A 105 2.05 2.41 -1.48
N GLU A 106 1.91 2.51 -2.81
CA GLU A 106 0.94 3.40 -3.45
C GLU A 106 -0.51 3.04 -3.08
N LYS A 107 -0.85 1.74 -3.09
CA LYS A 107 -2.16 1.26 -2.64
C LYS A 107 -2.42 1.60 -1.18
N SER A 108 -1.44 1.38 -0.31
CA SER A 108 -1.55 1.71 1.12
C SER A 108 -1.72 3.22 1.34
N ASN A 109 -0.96 4.05 0.62
CA ASN A 109 -1.06 5.49 0.69
C ASN A 109 -2.45 5.99 0.24
N ASN A 110 -2.99 5.44 -0.84
CA ASN A 110 -4.35 5.75 -1.28
C ASN A 110 -5.39 5.34 -0.23
N HIS A 111 -5.23 4.16 0.39
CA HIS A 111 -6.11 3.73 1.49
C HIS A 111 -6.07 4.72 2.68
N TYR A 112 -4.87 5.15 3.10
CA TYR A 112 -4.74 6.14 4.17
C TYR A 112 -5.35 7.49 3.80
N LYS A 113 -5.23 7.95 2.54
CA LYS A 113 -5.89 9.18 2.08
C LYS A 113 -7.41 9.08 2.21
N THR A 114 -8.00 7.96 1.80
CA THR A 114 -9.45 7.73 1.96
C THR A 114 -9.84 7.73 3.44
N ALA A 115 -9.11 7.00 4.27
CA ALA A 115 -9.39 6.96 5.71
C ALA A 115 -9.31 8.36 6.36
N ILE A 116 -8.35 9.20 5.96
CA ILE A 116 -8.25 10.58 6.44
C ILE A 116 -9.49 11.40 6.05
N THR A 117 -10.01 11.23 4.83
CA THR A 117 -11.25 11.89 4.39
C THR A 117 -12.42 11.43 5.24
N ASP A 118 -12.59 10.12 5.44
CA ASP A 118 -13.68 9.55 6.23
C ASP A 118 -13.64 10.06 7.69
N TYR A 119 -12.44 10.14 8.29
CA TYR A 119 -12.28 10.69 9.63
C TYR A 119 -12.65 12.17 9.72
N LYS A 120 -12.34 12.97 8.70
CA LYS A 120 -12.74 14.39 8.67
C LYS A 120 -14.26 14.52 8.63
N GLU A 121 -14.93 13.75 7.78
CA GLU A 121 -16.39 13.73 7.70
C GLU A 121 -17.04 13.30 9.03
N ALA A 122 -16.47 12.29 9.69
CA ALA A 122 -16.94 11.85 11.00
C ALA A 122 -16.78 12.96 12.05
N ILE A 123 -15.63 13.65 12.08
CA ILE A 123 -15.39 14.78 13.00
C ILE A 123 -16.43 15.88 12.80
N ASP A 124 -16.75 16.23 11.56
CA ASP A 124 -17.73 17.28 11.28
C ASP A 124 -19.14 16.88 11.73
N LYS A 125 -19.55 15.62 11.50
CA LYS A 125 -20.81 15.08 12.05
C LYS A 125 -20.85 15.14 13.58
N TYR A 126 -19.74 14.81 14.26
CA TYR A 126 -19.67 14.89 15.72
C TYR A 126 -19.79 16.33 16.23
N LYS A 127 -19.18 17.30 15.54
CA LYS A 127 -19.34 18.73 15.89
C LYS A 127 -20.79 19.18 15.74
N GLU A 128 -21.46 18.80 14.66
CA GLU A 128 -22.88 19.11 14.46
C GLU A 128 -23.75 18.54 15.57
N ALA A 129 -23.55 17.27 15.93
CA ALA A 129 -24.27 16.63 17.03
C ALA A 129 -24.01 17.31 18.38
N LEU A 130 -22.77 17.74 18.64
CA LEU A 130 -22.41 18.48 19.85
C LEU A 130 -23.13 19.83 19.93
N ASN A 131 -23.19 20.56 18.82
CA ASN A 131 -23.91 21.83 18.75
C ASN A 131 -25.42 21.65 19.00
N GLN A 132 -26.03 20.61 18.42
CA GLN A 132 -27.43 20.28 18.65
C GLN A 132 -27.71 19.93 20.12
N SER A 133 -26.82 19.13 20.73
CA SER A 133 -26.93 18.77 22.15
C SER A 133 -26.83 19.99 23.06
N THR A 134 -25.91 20.92 22.74
CA THR A 134 -25.75 22.19 23.47
C THR A 134 -27.03 23.03 23.39
N ALA A 135 -27.58 23.21 22.19
CA ALA A 135 -28.82 23.94 22.00
C ALA A 135 -30.00 23.31 22.75
N ALA A 136 -30.10 21.97 22.75
CA ALA A 136 -31.11 21.26 23.53
C ALA A 136 -30.96 21.49 25.04
N SER A 137 -29.72 21.45 25.55
CA SER A 137 -29.43 21.75 26.96
C SER A 137 -29.85 23.18 27.34
N ASP A 138 -29.56 24.16 26.50
CA ASP A 138 -29.97 25.55 26.73
C ASP A 138 -31.50 25.69 26.77
N HIS A 139 -32.20 25.02 25.85
CA HIS A 139 -33.67 24.98 25.86
C HIS A 139 -34.23 24.35 27.14
N TYR A 140 -33.65 23.24 27.61
CA TYR A 140 -34.08 22.62 28.87
C TYR A 140 -33.86 23.54 30.07
N LYS A 141 -32.73 24.24 30.11
CA LYS A 141 -32.46 25.22 31.18
C LYS A 141 -33.49 26.33 31.19
N ALA A 142 -33.81 26.91 30.03
CA ALA A 142 -34.83 27.95 29.90
C ALA A 142 -36.23 27.45 30.33
N ALA A 143 -36.60 26.22 29.94
CA ALA A 143 -37.87 25.63 30.35
C ALA A 143 -37.94 25.43 31.88
N MET A 144 -36.84 25.02 32.51
CA MET A 144 -36.76 24.85 33.96
C MET A 144 -36.93 26.17 34.72
N GLU A 145 -36.35 27.26 34.21
CA GLU A 145 -36.56 28.60 34.76
C GLU A 145 -38.02 29.05 34.65
N GLN A 146 -38.69 28.77 33.52
CA GLN A 146 -40.12 29.04 33.36
C GLN A 146 -40.97 28.26 34.36
N TYR A 147 -40.72 26.95 34.52
CA TYR A 147 -41.44 26.13 35.49
C TYR A 147 -41.28 26.65 36.92
N LYS A 148 -40.07 27.10 37.28
CA LYS A 148 -39.83 27.72 38.59
C LYS A 148 -40.69 28.96 38.79
N SER A 149 -40.72 29.86 37.81
CA SER A 149 -41.54 31.08 37.87
C SER A 149 -43.04 30.79 37.98
N VAL A 150 -43.54 29.79 37.24
CA VAL A 150 -44.92 29.31 37.36
C VAL A 150 -45.20 28.77 38.78
N GLY A 151 -44.27 28.00 39.34
CA GLY A 151 -44.39 27.51 40.73
C GLY A 151 -44.48 28.64 41.76
N GLU A 152 -43.67 29.69 41.61
CA GLU A 152 -43.72 30.90 42.46
C GLU A 152 -45.07 31.64 42.33
N THR A 153 -45.63 31.66 41.12
CA THR A 153 -46.93 32.28 40.83
C THR A 153 -48.06 31.51 41.51
N TYR A 154 -48.05 30.17 41.41
CA TYR A 154 -49.02 29.32 42.10
C TYR A 154 -48.95 29.45 43.61
N LYS A 155 -47.73 29.51 44.17
CA LYS A 155 -47.53 29.74 45.60
C LYS A 155 -48.16 31.06 46.05
N SER A 156 -47.89 32.15 45.32
CA SER A 156 -48.47 33.46 45.61
C SER A 156 -50.00 33.46 45.51
N ALA A 157 -50.57 32.75 44.53
CA ALA A 157 -52.01 32.58 44.40
C ALA A 157 -52.60 31.83 45.61
N ALA A 158 -51.96 30.75 46.05
CA ALA A 158 -52.39 29.98 47.21
C ALA A 158 -52.39 30.83 48.49
N ASP A 159 -51.34 31.63 48.71
CA ASP A 159 -51.24 32.55 49.86
C ASP A 159 -52.36 33.60 49.85
N SER A 160 -52.70 34.13 48.67
CA SER A 160 -53.82 35.07 48.48
C SER A 160 -55.19 34.44 48.76
N TYR A 161 -55.41 33.21 48.27
CA TYR A 161 -56.63 32.45 48.57
C TYR A 161 -56.77 32.18 50.07
N GLN A 162 -55.69 31.77 50.74
CA GLN A 162 -55.69 31.54 52.19
C GLN A 162 -56.06 32.82 52.95
N SER A 163 -55.43 33.95 52.60
CA SER A 163 -55.74 35.26 53.20
C SER A 163 -57.22 35.63 53.02
N THR A 164 -57.78 35.36 51.84
CA THR A 164 -59.20 35.61 51.55
C THR A 164 -60.12 34.73 52.38
N VAL A 165 -59.76 33.46 52.59
CA VAL A 165 -60.51 32.53 53.46
C VAL A 165 -60.52 33.04 54.91
N GLU A 166 -59.37 33.50 55.41
CA GLU A 166 -59.26 34.06 56.76
C GLU A 166 -60.14 35.31 56.95
N LEU A 167 -60.19 36.19 55.93
CA LEU A 167 -61.09 37.36 55.94
C LEU A 167 -62.57 36.95 55.98
N TYR A 168 -62.98 35.97 55.17
CA TYR A 168 -64.35 35.47 55.20
C TYR A 168 -64.70 34.82 56.55
N GLN A 169 -63.79 34.05 57.15
CA GLN A 169 -63.99 33.46 58.47
C GLN A 169 -64.17 34.52 59.56
N LYS A 170 -63.42 35.63 59.48
CA LYS A 170 -63.57 36.77 60.39
C LYS A 170 -64.93 37.43 60.22
N ALA A 171 -65.34 37.75 58.98
CA ALA A 171 -66.63 38.37 58.69
C ALA A 171 -67.81 37.50 59.17
N ILE A 172 -67.73 36.18 59.01
CA ILE A 172 -68.74 35.24 59.53
C ILE A 172 -68.82 35.31 61.06
N SER A 173 -67.68 35.41 61.74
CA SER A 173 -67.65 35.52 63.21
C SER A 173 -68.28 36.83 63.69
N GLU A 174 -67.97 37.96 63.04
CA GLU A 174 -68.56 39.27 63.34
C GLU A 174 -70.09 39.26 63.13
N LEU A 175 -70.57 38.72 62.00
CA LEU A 175 -72.00 38.58 61.73
C LEU A 175 -72.72 37.69 62.76
N LYS A 176 -72.07 36.62 63.22
CA LYS A 176 -72.61 35.77 64.30
C LYS A 176 -72.75 36.53 65.61
N GLU A 177 -71.74 37.33 65.98
CA GLU A 177 -71.80 38.16 67.19
C GLU A 177 -72.89 39.23 67.10
N GLU A 178 -73.00 39.92 65.96
CA GLU A 178 -74.02 40.94 65.73
C GLU A 178 -75.43 40.36 65.82
N ASN A 179 -75.66 39.20 65.18
CA ASN A 179 -76.93 38.48 65.29
C ASN A 179 -77.26 38.13 66.75
N ALA A 180 -76.28 37.67 67.54
CA ALA A 180 -76.48 37.39 68.95
C ALA A 180 -76.84 38.65 69.75
N ARG A 181 -76.22 39.79 69.45
CA ARG A 181 -76.55 41.10 70.06
C ARG A 181 -77.96 41.55 69.72
N LEU A 182 -78.36 41.44 68.45
CA LEU A 182 -79.70 41.81 67.98
C LEU A 182 -80.78 40.94 68.64
N LYS A 183 -80.59 39.63 68.73
CA LYS A 183 -81.51 38.71 69.44
C LYS A 183 -81.71 39.11 70.90
N ARG A 184 -80.64 39.50 71.61
CA ARG A 184 -80.75 39.97 73.01
C ARG A 184 -81.58 41.26 73.11
N LYS A 185 -81.40 42.21 72.18
CA LYS A 185 -82.15 43.48 72.16
C LYS A 185 -83.65 43.27 71.93
N ILE A 186 -84.02 42.31 71.07
CA ILE A 186 -85.42 41.97 70.81
C ILE A 186 -86.06 41.43 72.10
N ASN A 187 -85.42 40.47 72.74
CA ASN A 187 -85.93 39.84 73.97
C ASN A 187 -85.97 40.77 75.20
N SER A 188 -85.34 41.95 75.16
CA SER A 188 -85.37 42.93 76.26
C SER A 188 -86.40 44.05 76.06
N ASN A 189 -87.06 44.10 74.91
CA ASN A 189 -88.05 45.13 74.55
C ASN A 189 -89.49 44.57 74.50
N GLU A 190 -89.69 43.29 74.82
CA GLU A 190 -90.98 42.63 75.10
C GLU A 190 -91.20 42.55 76.62
#